data_AF-A0A2D9CIR4-F1
#
_entry.id   AF-A0A2D9CIR4-F1
#
_cell.length_a   1.000
_cell.length_b   1.000
_cell.length_c   1.000
_cell.angle_alpha   90.00
_cell.angle_beta   90.00
_cell.angle_gamma   90.00
#
_symmetry.space_group_name_H-M   'P 1'
#
loop_
_entity.id
_entity.type
_entity.pdbx_description
1 polymer ?
#
loop_
_entity_poly.entity_id
_entity_poly.type
_entity_poly.pdbx_seq_one_letter_code
_entity_poly.pdbx_strand_id
1 'polypeptide(L)'
;YRQDNKEKRAAYNKEFRKTPIGIKTQTISSWKRQGLITDDIDAIYERYLNSTNCECCGNEYKKEKKSNKHMDHCHKTGKFRNILCRNCNQLRGHIDKDYKLIMKLITMC
;
A
#
# COMPACT_ATOMS: atom_id res chain seq x y z
N TYR A 1 25.10 28.75 -10.88
CA TYR A 1 24.19 28.26 -11.94
C TYR A 1 23.76 26.80 -11.76
N ARG A 2 24.64 25.80 -11.94
CA ARG A 2 24.24 24.36 -11.86
C ARG A 2 23.71 23.96 -10.47
N GLN A 3 24.34 24.44 -9.40
CA GLN A 3 23.95 24.17 -8.01
C GLN A 3 22.63 24.86 -7.63
N ASP A 4 22.47 26.15 -7.94
CA ASP A 4 21.24 26.90 -7.65
C ASP A 4 20.01 26.32 -8.36
N ASN A 5 20.18 25.76 -9.57
CA ASN A 5 19.11 25.09 -10.31
C ASN A 5 18.72 23.74 -9.66
N LYS A 6 19.69 23.02 -9.09
CA LYS A 6 19.46 21.79 -8.31
C LYS A 6 18.67 22.08 -7.03
N GLU A 7 19.02 23.14 -6.30
CA GLU A 7 18.35 23.53 -5.06
C GLU A 7 16.91 24.00 -5.31
N LYS A 8 16.69 24.84 -6.35
CA LYS A 8 15.36 25.25 -6.78
C LYS A 8 14.47 24.06 -7.14
N ARG A 9 15.01 23.10 -7.90
CA ARG A 9 14.29 21.87 -8.28
C ARG A 9 14.01 20.96 -7.08
N ALA A 10 14.93 20.87 -6.13
CA ALA A 10 14.72 20.13 -4.89
C ALA A 10 13.62 20.77 -4.02
N ALA A 11 13.61 22.10 -3.88
CA ALA A 11 12.57 22.83 -3.18
C ALA A 11 11.20 22.66 -3.85
N TYR A 12 11.12 22.84 -5.18
CA TYR A 12 9.91 22.58 -5.95
C TYR A 12 9.39 21.15 -5.73
N ASN A 13 10.26 20.15 -5.86
CA ASN A 13 9.88 18.75 -5.65
C ASN A 13 9.39 18.52 -4.22
N LYS A 14 10.02 19.13 -3.22
CA LYS A 14 9.60 19.04 -1.82
C LYS A 14 8.18 19.55 -1.62
N GLU A 15 7.84 20.70 -2.21
CA GLU A 15 6.49 21.26 -2.14
C GLU A 15 5.47 20.46 -2.97
N PHE A 16 5.85 20.06 -4.18
CA PHE A 16 5.01 19.23 -5.05
C PHE A 16 4.57 17.93 -4.36
N ARG A 17 5.47 17.27 -3.63
CA ARG A 17 5.18 16.02 -2.90
C ARG A 17 4.14 16.17 -1.78
N LYS A 18 3.87 17.39 -1.32
CA LYS A 18 2.82 17.67 -0.33
C LYS A 18 1.46 17.87 -0.97
N THR A 19 1.40 18.14 -2.27
CA THR A 19 0.14 18.31 -2.99
C THR A 19 -0.61 16.99 -3.10
N PRO A 20 -1.96 16.99 -3.20
CA PRO A 20 -2.73 15.76 -3.39
C PRO A 20 -2.25 14.91 -4.59
N ILE A 21 -1.91 15.58 -5.70
CA ILE A 21 -1.39 14.94 -6.92
C ILE A 21 -0.02 14.32 -6.65
N GLY A 22 0.88 15.03 -5.96
CA GLY A 22 2.19 14.51 -5.60
C GLY A 22 2.10 13.29 -4.67
N ILE A 23 1.22 13.33 -3.68
CA ILE A 23 0.96 12.21 -2.75
C ILE A 23 0.42 11.00 -3.51
N LYS A 24 -0.58 11.19 -4.39
CA LYS A 24 -1.13 10.12 -5.25
C LYS A 24 -0.03 9.50 -6.12
N THR A 25 0.76 10.33 -6.78
CA THR A 25 1.86 9.90 -7.66
C THR A 25 2.88 9.05 -6.90
N GLN A 26 3.30 9.47 -5.71
CA GLN A 26 4.25 8.71 -4.88
C GLN A 26 3.68 7.38 -4.41
N THR A 27 2.43 7.38 -3.96
CA THR A 27 1.72 6.19 -3.49
C THR A 27 1.64 5.14 -4.61
N ILE A 28 1.16 5.55 -5.78
CA ILE A 28 1.05 4.68 -6.97
C ILE A 28 2.43 4.17 -7.41
N SER A 29 3.44 5.05 -7.45
CA SER A 29 4.81 4.66 -7.83
C SER A 29 5.38 3.60 -6.87
N SER A 30 5.08 3.75 -5.58
CA SER A 30 5.48 2.77 -4.56
C SER A 30 4.79 1.43 -4.75
N TRP A 31 3.49 1.42 -5.07
CA TRP A 31 2.73 0.19 -5.33
C TRP A 31 3.23 -0.55 -6.57
N LYS A 32 3.47 0.17 -7.67
CA LYS A 32 4.06 -0.41 -8.89
C LYS A 32 5.41 -1.03 -8.62
N ARG A 33 6.28 -0.34 -7.87
CA ARG A 33 7.60 -0.87 -7.45
C ARG A 33 7.48 -2.12 -6.58
N GLN A 34 6.41 -2.26 -5.80
CA GLN A 34 6.14 -3.45 -4.98
C GLN A 34 5.56 -4.62 -5.80
N GLY A 35 5.25 -4.42 -7.09
CA GLY A 35 4.79 -5.47 -8.00
C GLY A 35 3.28 -5.47 -8.26
N LEU A 36 2.56 -4.39 -7.96
CA LEU A 36 1.15 -4.27 -8.35
C LEU A 36 1.02 -4.23 -9.88
N ILE A 37 0.21 -5.13 -10.43
CA ILE A 37 -0.17 -5.21 -11.84
C ILE A 37 -1.69 -4.98 -11.93
N THR A 38 -2.08 -3.95 -12.66
CA THR A 38 -3.48 -3.55 -12.87
C THR A 38 -3.59 -2.72 -14.14
N ASP A 39 -4.73 -2.83 -14.81
CA ASP A 39 -5.11 -1.99 -15.95
C ASP A 39 -5.82 -0.71 -15.48
N ASP A 40 -6.36 -0.72 -14.26
CA ASP A 40 -7.04 0.42 -13.64
C ASP A 40 -6.43 0.71 -12.26
N ILE A 41 -5.43 1.59 -12.25
CA ILE A 41 -4.73 2.00 -11.02
C ILE A 41 -5.52 3.05 -10.24
N ASP A 42 -6.34 3.84 -10.94
CA ASP A 42 -7.11 4.92 -10.34
C ASP A 42 -8.25 4.35 -9.50
N ALA A 43 -8.95 3.32 -9.96
CA ALA A 43 -9.96 2.62 -9.17
C ALA A 43 -9.40 2.06 -7.84
N ILE A 44 -8.19 1.49 -7.87
CA ILE A 44 -7.53 0.99 -6.65
C ILE A 44 -7.16 2.15 -5.72
N TYR A 45 -6.66 3.26 -6.28
CA TYR A 45 -6.32 4.43 -5.48
C TYR A 45 -7.56 5.07 -4.83
N GLU A 46 -8.67 5.18 -5.56
CA GLU A 46 -9.94 5.67 -5.00
C GLU A 46 -10.48 4.73 -3.92
N ARG A 47 -10.40 3.41 -4.12
CA ARG A 47 -10.76 2.42 -3.09
C ARG A 47 -9.89 2.57 -1.84
N TYR A 48 -8.58 2.75 -2.01
CA TYR A 48 -7.65 3.03 -0.91
C TYR A 48 -8.00 4.32 -0.16
N LEU A 49 -8.31 5.40 -0.88
CA LEU A 49 -8.64 6.69 -0.30
C LEU A 49 -9.92 6.61 0.54
N ASN A 50 -10.96 6.00 -0.02
CA ASN A 50 -12.29 5.90 0.58
C ASN A 50 -12.44 4.76 1.60
N SER A 51 -11.48 3.83 1.69
CA SER A 51 -11.52 2.76 2.70
C SER A 51 -11.40 3.34 4.12
N THR A 52 -12.41 3.05 4.96
CA THR A 52 -12.49 3.42 6.39
C THR A 52 -12.18 2.25 7.32
N ASN A 53 -12.38 1.02 6.85
CA ASN A 53 -12.24 -0.21 7.61
C ASN A 53 -11.34 -1.20 6.84
N CYS A 54 -10.61 -2.02 7.59
CA CYS A 54 -9.84 -3.12 7.04
C CYS A 54 -10.76 -4.13 6.35
N GLU A 55 -10.53 -4.42 5.07
CA GLU A 55 -11.37 -5.35 4.32
C GLU A 55 -11.21 -6.82 4.73
N CYS A 56 -10.22 -7.14 5.58
CA CYS A 56 -10.02 -8.49 6.13
C CYS A 56 -10.62 -8.67 7.53
N CYS A 57 -10.41 -7.72 8.45
CA CYS A 57 -10.84 -7.87 9.84
C CYS A 57 -11.97 -6.92 10.26
N GLY A 58 -12.41 -6.01 9.38
CA GLY A 58 -13.50 -5.07 9.65
C GLY A 58 -13.14 -3.90 10.58
N ASN A 59 -12.01 -3.94 11.29
CA ASN A 59 -11.62 -2.87 12.21
C ASN A 59 -11.35 -1.54 11.47
N GLU A 60 -11.80 -0.43 12.06
CA GLU A 60 -11.51 0.92 11.58
C GLU A 60 -10.01 1.22 11.59
N TYR A 61 -9.56 2.00 10.60
CA TYR A 61 -8.19 2.50 10.60
C TYR A 61 -8.01 3.57 11.68
N LYS A 62 -6.97 3.44 12.52
CA LYS A 62 -6.72 4.46 13.57
C LYS A 62 -6.39 5.80 12.88
N LYS A 63 -7.18 6.85 13.17
CA LYS A 63 -7.04 8.18 12.55
C LYS A 63 -5.69 8.84 12.84
N GLU A 64 -5.07 8.47 13.96
CA GLU A 64 -3.86 9.09 14.49
C GLU A 64 -2.56 8.68 13.76
N LYS A 65 -2.58 7.61 12.94
CA LYS A 65 -1.38 7.19 12.21
C LYS A 65 -1.59 7.23 10.71
N LYS A 66 -0.77 8.04 10.03
CA LYS A 66 -0.76 8.24 8.57
C LYS A 66 -0.59 6.95 7.75
N SER A 67 -0.08 5.84 8.32
CA SER A 67 0.26 4.62 7.58
C SER A 67 -0.57 3.38 7.96
N ASN A 68 -1.82 3.54 8.37
CA ASN A 68 -2.62 2.38 8.81
C ASN A 68 -3.30 1.61 7.68
N LYS A 69 -3.29 2.15 6.45
CA LYS A 69 -3.87 1.52 5.26
C LYS A 69 -2.77 0.97 4.36
N HIS A 70 -2.93 -0.26 3.92
CA HIS A 70 -2.01 -0.95 3.01
C HIS A 70 -2.79 -1.52 1.83
N MET A 71 -2.23 -1.36 0.63
CA MET A 71 -2.71 -2.02 -0.57
C MET A 71 -2.08 -3.42 -0.59
N ASP A 72 -2.91 -4.46 -0.51
CA ASP A 72 -2.51 -5.86 -0.59
C ASP A 72 -2.61 -6.36 -2.03
N HIS A 73 -1.58 -7.08 -2.48
CA HIS A 73 -1.53 -7.70 -3.80
C HIS A 73 -0.87 -9.07 -3.72
N CYS A 74 -1.21 -9.93 -4.67
CA CYS A 74 -0.61 -11.24 -4.78
C CYS A 74 0.84 -11.13 -5.25
N HIS A 75 1.81 -11.59 -4.46
CA HIS A 75 3.22 -11.56 -4.85
C HIS A 75 3.60 -12.49 -6.02
N LYS A 76 2.70 -13.43 -6.41
CA LYS A 76 2.90 -14.31 -7.57
C LYS A 76 2.37 -13.72 -8.87
N THR A 77 1.23 -13.02 -8.81
CA THR A 77 0.52 -12.55 -10.01
C THR A 77 0.49 -11.03 -10.14
N GLY A 78 0.91 -10.31 -9.10
CA GLY A 78 0.82 -8.85 -9.02
C GLY A 78 -0.61 -8.31 -8.83
N LYS A 79 -1.64 -9.15 -8.88
CA LYS A 79 -3.04 -8.71 -8.83
C LYS A 79 -3.41 -8.16 -7.47
N PHE A 80 -4.12 -7.04 -7.47
CA PHE A 80 -4.76 -6.46 -6.28
C PHE A 80 -5.66 -7.46 -5.57
N ARG A 81 -5.71 -7.39 -4.23
CA ARG A 81 -6.61 -8.17 -3.38
C ARG A 81 -7.51 -7.26 -2.56
N ASN A 82 -6.92 -6.47 -1.67
CA ASN A 82 -7.65 -5.74 -0.63
C ASN A 82 -6.95 -4.47 -0.16
N ILE A 83 -7.69 -3.64 0.57
CA ILE A 83 -7.12 -2.61 1.46
C ILE A 83 -7.15 -3.11 2.90
N LEU A 84 -5.96 -3.24 3.50
CA LEU A 84 -5.77 -3.90 4.79
C LEU A 84 -5.17 -2.97 5.83
N CYS A 85 -5.44 -3.27 7.10
CA CYS A 85 -4.66 -2.71 8.19
C CYS A 85 -3.27 -3.35 8.23
N ARG A 86 -2.31 -2.70 8.92
CA ARG A 86 -0.93 -3.20 9.04
C ARG A 86 -0.86 -4.65 9.52
N ASN A 87 -1.63 -5.00 10.53
CA ASN A 87 -1.59 -6.33 11.14
C ASN A 87 -2.07 -7.40 10.16
N CYS A 88 -3.20 -7.19 9.50
CA CYS A 88 -3.71 -8.11 8.48
C CYS A 88 -2.75 -8.22 7.29
N ASN A 89 -2.16 -7.11 6.84
CA ASN A 89 -1.21 -7.12 5.74
C ASN A 89 0.08 -7.90 6.09
N GLN A 90 0.60 -7.73 7.30
CA GLN A 90 1.77 -8.49 7.76
C GLN A 90 1.46 -9.99 7.90
N LEU A 91 0.32 -10.33 8.53
CA LEU A 91 -0.13 -11.71 8.67
C LEU A 91 -0.30 -12.38 7.30
N ARG A 92 -0.90 -11.69 6.33
CA ARG A 92 -1.00 -12.16 4.94
C ARG A 92 0.37 -12.52 4.36
N GLY A 93 1.36 -11.66 4.56
CA GLY A 93 2.73 -11.90 4.10
C GLY A 93 3.37 -13.17 4.70
N HIS A 94 3.05 -13.50 5.96
CA HIS A 94 3.48 -14.77 6.57
C HIS A 94 2.72 -15.97 6.00
N ILE A 95 1.40 -15.83 5.81
CA ILE A 95 0.58 -16.89 5.21
C ILE A 95 1.05 -17.21 3.80
N ASP A 96 1.29 -16.20 2.95
CA ASP A 96 1.71 -16.41 1.57
C ASP A 96 3.05 -17.14 1.45
N LYS A 97 3.92 -17.05 2.47
CA LYS A 97 5.21 -17.78 2.53
C LYS A 97 5.02 -19.21 3.01
N ASP A 98 4.28 -19.40 4.11
CA ASP A 98 4.31 -20.64 4.89
C ASP A 98 2.91 -21.27 5.11
N TYR A 99 1.96 -21.06 4.19
CA TYR A 99 0.56 -21.52 4.35
C TYR A 99 0.44 -23.01 4.71
N LYS A 100 1.33 -23.88 4.18
CA LYS A 100 1.33 -25.31 4.50
C LYS A 100 1.59 -25.57 5.98
N LEU A 101 2.55 -24.85 6.57
CA LEU A 101 2.87 -24.97 7.99
C LEU A 101 1.70 -24.48 8.84
N ILE A 102 1.11 -23.34 8.48
CA ILE A 102 -0.04 -22.76 9.18
C ILE A 102 -1.25 -23.70 9.12
N MET A 103 -1.57 -24.24 7.93
CA MET A 103 -2.67 -25.20 7.79
C MET A 103 -2.44 -26.46 8.63
N LYS A 104 -1.21 -26.98 8.66
CA LYS A 104 -0.86 -28.14 9.49
C LYS A 104 -1.11 -27.87 10.98
N LEU A 105 -0.68 -26.70 11.49
CA LEU A 105 -0.87 -26.31 12.88
C LEU A 105 -2.36 -26.22 13.27
N ILE A 106 -3.21 -25.70 12.38
CA ILE A 106 -4.66 -25.56 12.63
C ILE A 106 -5.36 -26.92 12.62
N THR A 107 -4.95 -27.84 11.74
CA THR A 107 -5.56 -29.18 11.64
C THR A 107 -5.11 -30.18 12.72
N MET A 108 -4.13 -29.79 13.54
CA MET A 108 -3.62 -30.63 14.64
C MET A 108 -4.36 -30.41 15.97
N CYS A 109 -5.41 -29.60 15.97
CA CYS A 109 -6.33 -29.41 17.10
C CYS A 109 -7.45 -30.44 17.12
#